data_AF-A0A010QCT8-F1
#
_entry.id   AF-A0A010QCT8-F1
#
_cell.length_a   1.000
_cell.length_b   1.000
_cell.length_c   1.000
_cell.angle_alpha   90.00
_cell.angle_beta   90.00
_cell.angle_gamma   90.00
#
_symmetry.space_group_name_H-M   'P 1'
#
loop_
_entity.id
_entity.type
_entity.pdbx_description
1 polymer ?
#
loop_
_entity_poly.entity_id
_entity_poly.type
_entity_poly.pdbx_seq_one_letter_code
_entity_poly.pdbx_strand_id
1 'polypeptide(L)'
;MTSPSPSQPSSSSSPSTLPSSPYPYASAPDIIRAHQKDAYYKGHLSNTLTSLHRLLLGARSAHSATALHRLLADTLYLGLTTLPGNRTLGEEYCDLVQLHVGSDDTDDPSGALPTLARRASYIATSVLLPYVAGRALPTLRARLRTLLEPSTSSKSSSKTTSRKDAIKAYLATNLPSLTSAAPIHAATLAIFYFTGTYYELAKRVLGLRYVFTRRVPDSPDRAGYEVLGVLLVAQLAVQSYLHIRSTISDAAAAAAAAAAAARTRSNSSSLLDVSLDANAYAANTGLLLTETGTPGGNGAGSSKVDISAVTHTPVIASADASSEPGARFDLSDEKTMAYISGAAQRKCTLCLEELKDPSATQCGHVFCWTCIGDWVREKPECPLCRREAMVQHILPLRIA
;
A
#
# COMPACT_ATOMS: atom_id res chain seq x y z
N MET A 1 15.46 -66.75 46.30
CA MET A 1 15.97 -65.63 45.48
C MET A 1 14.77 -64.93 44.86
N THR A 2 14.28 -63.96 45.61
CA THR A 2 13.17 -63.06 45.29
C THR A 2 13.74 -61.82 44.61
N SER A 3 13.26 -61.50 43.40
CA SER A 3 13.56 -60.24 42.72
C SER A 3 12.25 -59.53 42.39
N PRO A 4 12.08 -58.24 42.73
CA PRO A 4 10.82 -57.53 42.60
C PRO A 4 10.66 -56.89 41.21
N SER A 5 9.41 -56.79 40.76
CA SER A 5 8.99 -56.07 39.57
C SER A 5 9.26 -54.56 39.68
N PRO A 6 9.65 -53.86 38.59
CA PRO A 6 9.74 -52.41 38.60
C PRO A 6 8.33 -51.79 38.47
N SER A 7 7.98 -51.00 39.47
CA SER A 7 6.81 -50.12 39.53
C SER A 7 6.83 -49.07 38.41
N GLN A 8 5.77 -49.01 37.60
CA GLN A 8 5.49 -47.87 36.72
C GLN A 8 5.10 -46.63 37.55
N PRO A 9 5.55 -45.42 37.19
CA PRO A 9 5.10 -44.20 37.84
C PRO A 9 3.66 -43.88 37.41
N SER A 10 2.83 -43.61 38.41
CA SER A 10 1.47 -43.10 38.29
C SER A 10 1.44 -41.84 37.42
N SER A 11 0.83 -41.94 36.24
CA SER A 11 0.48 -40.80 35.41
C SER A 11 -0.53 -39.93 36.16
N SER A 12 -0.13 -38.70 36.42
CA SER A 12 -0.94 -37.61 36.93
C SER A 12 -2.28 -37.50 36.20
N SER A 13 -3.36 -37.51 36.96
CA SER A 13 -4.71 -37.20 36.55
C SER A 13 -4.81 -35.80 35.94
N SER A 14 -5.06 -35.72 34.63
CA SER A 14 -5.54 -34.51 33.97
C SER A 14 -7.02 -34.28 34.32
N PRO A 15 -7.46 -33.02 34.49
CA PRO A 15 -8.79 -32.72 34.96
C PRO A 15 -9.85 -33.03 33.90
N SER A 16 -10.97 -33.52 34.36
CA SER A 16 -12.21 -33.83 33.65
C SER A 16 -12.70 -32.66 32.78
N THR A 17 -12.65 -32.81 31.46
CA THR A 17 -13.33 -31.93 30.50
C THR A 17 -14.73 -32.47 30.20
N LEU A 18 -15.71 -31.57 30.30
CA LEU A 18 -17.13 -31.72 29.99
C LEU A 18 -17.38 -32.47 28.67
N PRO A 19 -18.54 -33.13 28.49
CA PRO A 19 -18.84 -33.88 27.26
C PRO A 19 -18.83 -32.92 26.06
N SER A 20 -17.70 -32.92 25.35
CA SER A 20 -17.52 -32.23 24.07
C SER A 20 -18.59 -32.71 23.10
N SER A 21 -19.14 -31.77 22.33
CA SER A 21 -19.78 -32.07 21.04
C SER A 21 -19.06 -33.25 20.35
N PRO A 22 -19.80 -34.19 19.72
CA PRO A 22 -19.22 -35.37 19.07
C PRO A 22 -18.28 -35.03 17.90
N TYR A 23 -18.22 -33.76 17.52
CA TYR A 23 -17.41 -33.23 16.43
C TYR A 23 -16.30 -32.32 16.96
N PRO A 24 -15.02 -32.62 16.68
CA PRO A 24 -13.90 -31.79 17.10
C PRO A 24 -13.84 -30.47 16.32
N TYR A 25 -13.31 -29.43 16.96
CA TYR A 25 -13.06 -28.16 16.30
C TYR A 25 -12.01 -28.28 15.19
N ALA A 26 -12.15 -27.43 14.17
CA ALA A 26 -11.23 -27.40 13.05
C ALA A 26 -9.83 -26.97 13.47
N SER A 27 -8.82 -27.61 12.87
CA SER A 27 -7.42 -27.23 13.07
C SER A 27 -7.01 -26.09 12.13
N ALA A 28 -5.98 -25.32 12.53
CA ALA A 28 -5.41 -24.24 11.73
C ALA A 28 -5.10 -24.60 10.26
N PRO A 29 -4.41 -25.73 9.91
CA PRO A 29 -4.13 -26.08 8.51
C PRO A 29 -5.37 -26.23 7.65
N ASP A 30 -6.43 -26.84 8.18
CA ASP A 30 -7.64 -27.08 7.40
C ASP A 30 -8.44 -25.79 7.19
N ILE A 31 -8.45 -24.89 8.19
CA ILE A 31 -9.02 -23.55 8.04
C ILE A 31 -8.28 -22.77 6.95
N ILE A 32 -6.94 -22.84 6.92
CA ILE A 32 -6.12 -22.18 5.89
C ILE A 32 -6.43 -22.76 4.51
N ARG A 33 -6.48 -24.09 4.36
CA ARG A 33 -6.79 -24.76 3.09
C ARG A 33 -8.18 -24.41 2.57
N ALA A 34 -9.19 -24.42 3.46
CA ALA A 34 -10.54 -24.01 3.12
C ALA A 34 -10.57 -22.55 2.62
N HIS A 35 -9.93 -21.63 3.36
CA HIS A 35 -9.84 -20.23 2.95
C HIS A 35 -9.10 -20.06 1.61
N GLN A 36 -8.00 -20.76 1.38
CA GLN A 36 -7.25 -20.72 0.12
C GLN A 36 -8.11 -21.21 -1.06
N LYS A 37 -8.88 -22.30 -0.85
CA LYS A 37 -9.78 -22.82 -1.86
C LYS A 37 -10.90 -21.84 -2.19
N ASP A 38 -11.48 -21.20 -1.19
CA ASP A 38 -12.49 -20.15 -1.38
C ASP A 38 -11.92 -18.95 -2.12
N ALA A 39 -10.71 -18.49 -1.75
CA ALA A 39 -10.03 -17.39 -2.43
C ALA A 39 -9.73 -17.70 -3.90
N TYR A 40 -9.37 -18.95 -4.22
CA TYR A 40 -9.16 -19.39 -5.59
C TYR A 40 -10.44 -19.23 -6.45
N TYR A 41 -11.59 -19.72 -5.97
CA TYR A 41 -12.83 -19.62 -6.73
C TYR A 41 -13.38 -18.19 -6.83
N LYS A 42 -13.27 -17.40 -5.75
CA LYS A 42 -13.57 -15.96 -5.77
C LYS A 42 -12.73 -15.22 -6.83
N GLY A 43 -11.42 -15.50 -6.86
CA GLY A 43 -10.50 -14.95 -7.86
C GLY A 43 -10.85 -15.38 -9.29
N HIS A 44 -11.18 -16.65 -9.49
CA HIS A 44 -11.62 -17.16 -10.79
C HIS A 44 -12.89 -16.44 -11.28
N LEU A 45 -13.89 -16.30 -10.42
CA LEU A 45 -15.13 -15.59 -10.72
C LEU A 45 -14.88 -14.11 -11.04
N SER A 46 -14.03 -13.43 -10.26
CA SER A 46 -13.64 -12.04 -10.54
C SER A 46 -12.97 -11.91 -11.91
N ASN A 47 -12.10 -12.85 -12.29
CA ASN A 47 -11.43 -12.83 -13.59
C ASN A 47 -12.42 -13.05 -14.74
N THR A 48 -13.37 -13.97 -14.58
CA THR A 48 -14.43 -14.20 -15.56
C THR A 48 -15.30 -12.95 -15.74
N LEU A 49 -15.68 -12.28 -14.64
CA LEU A 49 -16.42 -11.02 -14.68
C LEU A 49 -15.64 -9.89 -15.36
N THR A 50 -14.33 -9.78 -15.08
CA THR A 50 -13.47 -8.82 -15.74
C THR A 50 -13.37 -9.11 -17.25
N SER A 51 -13.23 -10.39 -17.64
CA SER A 51 -13.17 -10.79 -19.06
C SER A 51 -14.48 -10.50 -19.79
N LEU A 52 -15.64 -10.80 -19.19
CA LEU A 52 -16.95 -10.45 -19.74
C LEU A 52 -17.10 -8.93 -19.88
N HIS A 53 -16.71 -8.15 -18.88
CA HIS A 53 -16.76 -6.69 -18.96
C HIS A 53 -15.83 -6.16 -20.07
N ARG A 54 -14.63 -6.74 -20.25
CA ARG A 54 -13.71 -6.38 -21.35
C ARG A 54 -14.34 -6.60 -22.72
N LEU A 55 -15.04 -7.72 -22.91
CA LEU A 55 -15.69 -8.04 -24.18
C LEU A 55 -16.87 -7.11 -24.50
N LEU A 56 -17.60 -6.66 -23.48
CA LEU A 56 -18.81 -5.85 -23.67
C LEU A 56 -18.54 -4.34 -23.77
N LEU A 57 -17.67 -3.79 -22.91
CA LEU A 57 -17.48 -2.33 -22.76
C LEU A 57 -16.00 -1.91 -22.93
N GLY A 58 -15.14 -2.83 -23.35
CA GLY A 58 -13.72 -2.58 -23.62
C GLY A 58 -12.79 -2.61 -22.40
N ALA A 59 -11.49 -2.58 -22.68
CA ALA A 59 -10.45 -2.80 -21.66
C ALA A 59 -10.33 -1.67 -20.63
N ARG A 60 -10.54 -0.41 -21.04
CA ARG A 60 -10.43 0.76 -20.16
C ARG A 60 -11.51 0.77 -19.07
N SER A 61 -12.76 0.54 -19.46
CA SER A 61 -13.91 0.40 -18.54
C SER A 61 -13.73 -0.80 -17.61
N ALA A 62 -13.25 -1.93 -18.14
CA ALA A 62 -13.01 -3.10 -17.32
C ALA A 62 -11.91 -2.88 -16.26
N HIS A 63 -10.86 -2.14 -16.58
CA HIS A 63 -9.80 -1.85 -15.63
C HIS A 63 -10.26 -0.89 -14.51
N SER A 64 -10.99 0.17 -14.84
CA SER A 64 -11.53 1.09 -13.83
C SER A 64 -12.54 0.40 -12.90
N ALA A 65 -13.29 -0.58 -13.41
CA ALA A 65 -14.24 -1.37 -12.65
C ALA A 65 -13.63 -2.57 -11.89
N THR A 66 -12.31 -2.77 -11.89
CA THR A 66 -11.68 -3.96 -11.27
C THR A 66 -12.07 -4.15 -9.79
N ALA A 67 -12.17 -3.07 -9.01
CA ALA A 67 -12.61 -3.16 -7.61
C ALA A 67 -14.08 -3.59 -7.48
N LEU A 68 -14.94 -3.18 -8.42
CA LEU A 68 -16.33 -3.59 -8.48
C LEU A 68 -16.45 -5.07 -8.86
N HIS A 69 -15.63 -5.56 -9.79
CA HIS A 69 -15.62 -6.98 -10.16
C HIS A 69 -15.27 -7.89 -8.99
N ARG A 70 -14.28 -7.51 -8.17
CA ARG A 70 -13.92 -8.26 -6.96
C ARG A 70 -15.07 -8.27 -5.95
N LEU A 71 -15.67 -7.10 -5.69
CA LEU A 71 -16.84 -6.99 -4.83
C LEU A 71 -17.98 -7.89 -5.33
N LEU A 72 -18.31 -7.82 -6.63
CA LEU A 72 -19.37 -8.61 -7.24
C LEU A 72 -19.06 -10.11 -7.16
N ALA A 73 -17.83 -10.52 -7.42
CA ALA A 73 -17.41 -11.91 -7.30
C ALA A 73 -17.58 -12.43 -5.86
N ASP A 74 -17.07 -11.69 -4.88
CA ASP A 74 -17.10 -12.10 -3.47
C ASP A 74 -18.54 -12.15 -2.93
N THR A 75 -19.36 -11.14 -3.27
CA THR A 75 -20.79 -11.10 -2.89
C THR A 75 -21.60 -12.19 -3.58
N LEU A 76 -21.36 -12.46 -4.87
CA LEU A 76 -22.06 -13.53 -5.59
C LEU A 76 -21.66 -14.90 -5.05
N TYR A 77 -20.37 -15.12 -4.81
CA TYR A 77 -19.87 -16.38 -4.25
C TYR A 77 -20.47 -16.66 -2.87
N LEU A 78 -20.36 -15.72 -1.93
CA LEU A 78 -20.88 -15.91 -0.56
C LEU A 78 -22.43 -15.80 -0.51
N GLY A 79 -23.04 -15.05 -1.43
CA GLY A 79 -24.48 -14.93 -1.56
C GLY A 79 -25.15 -16.20 -2.08
N LEU A 80 -24.46 -16.98 -2.90
CA LEU A 80 -24.96 -18.29 -3.38
C LEU A 80 -24.61 -19.45 -2.45
N THR A 81 -23.51 -19.35 -1.69
CA THR A 81 -23.05 -20.40 -0.78
C THR A 81 -23.51 -20.15 0.65
N THR A 82 -22.94 -19.15 1.32
CA THR A 82 -23.13 -18.92 2.76
C THR A 82 -24.53 -18.39 3.12
N LEU A 83 -25.12 -17.51 2.30
CA LEU A 83 -26.41 -16.87 2.62
C LEU A 83 -27.60 -17.86 2.70
N PRO A 84 -27.78 -18.81 1.76
CA PRO A 84 -28.93 -19.72 1.78
C PRO A 84 -28.85 -20.80 2.87
N GLY A 85 -27.67 -21.09 3.42
CA GLY A 85 -27.52 -22.26 4.26
C GLY A 85 -26.28 -23.08 3.96
N ASN A 86 -25.85 -23.06 2.68
CA ASN A 86 -24.90 -24.00 2.13
C ASN A 86 -23.47 -23.75 2.60
N ARG A 87 -22.65 -24.79 2.48
CA ARG A 87 -21.22 -24.75 2.74
C ARG A 87 -20.51 -24.09 1.56
N THR A 88 -19.42 -23.38 1.83
CA THR A 88 -18.54 -22.91 0.74
C THR A 88 -17.78 -24.10 0.13
N LEU A 89 -17.21 -23.91 -1.06
CA LEU A 89 -16.44 -24.97 -1.72
C LEU A 89 -15.17 -25.34 -0.93
N GLY A 90 -14.56 -24.37 -0.24
CA GLY A 90 -13.45 -24.62 0.67
C GLY A 90 -13.89 -25.33 1.94
N GLU A 91 -15.08 -25.01 2.45
CA GLU A 91 -15.68 -25.74 3.57
C GLU A 91 -15.98 -27.19 3.21
N GLU A 92 -16.56 -27.44 2.05
CA GLU A 92 -16.77 -28.79 1.52
C GLU A 92 -15.45 -29.52 1.31
N TYR A 93 -14.44 -28.86 0.74
CA TYR A 93 -13.13 -29.44 0.49
C TYR A 93 -12.41 -29.92 1.77
N CYS A 94 -12.63 -29.24 2.90
CA CYS A 94 -11.98 -29.56 4.17
C CYS A 94 -12.92 -30.22 5.20
N ASP A 95 -14.12 -30.65 4.81
CA ASP A 95 -15.11 -31.24 5.72
C ASP A 95 -15.47 -30.34 6.92
N LEU A 96 -15.49 -29.02 6.70
CA LEU A 96 -15.79 -27.99 7.70
C LEU A 96 -17.23 -27.49 7.64
N VAL A 97 -17.83 -27.26 8.82
CA VAL A 97 -19.11 -26.57 8.99
C VAL A 97 -18.94 -25.39 9.94
N GLN A 98 -19.56 -24.26 9.59
CA GLN A 98 -19.61 -23.08 10.46
C GLN A 98 -20.65 -23.26 11.57
N LEU A 99 -20.21 -23.13 12.82
CA LEU A 99 -21.09 -23.04 13.98
C LEU A 99 -20.89 -21.69 14.65
N HIS A 100 -21.97 -21.18 15.22
CA HIS A 100 -21.88 -20.05 16.14
C HIS A 100 -21.55 -20.55 17.55
N VAL A 101 -20.51 -19.96 18.15
CA VAL A 101 -20.22 -20.11 19.57
C VAL A 101 -20.58 -18.77 20.23
N GLY A 102 -21.65 -18.78 21.02
CA GLY A 102 -22.07 -17.63 21.83
C GLY A 102 -21.08 -17.37 22.96
N SER A 103 -21.01 -16.13 23.44
CA SER A 103 -20.27 -15.77 24.65
C SER A 103 -21.02 -16.14 25.94
N ASP A 104 -22.29 -16.51 25.85
CA ASP A 104 -23.07 -17.09 26.95
C ASP A 104 -22.77 -18.60 27.04
N ASP A 105 -21.61 -18.91 27.61
CA ASP A 105 -21.37 -20.22 28.22
C ASP A 105 -22.36 -20.38 29.37
N THR A 106 -23.36 -21.24 29.23
CA THR A 106 -23.81 -22.01 30.40
C THR A 106 -24.42 -23.37 30.11
N ASP A 107 -25.18 -23.61 29.04
CA ASP A 107 -25.94 -24.89 28.99
C ASP A 107 -26.00 -25.65 27.66
N ASP A 108 -25.29 -25.25 26.60
CA ASP A 108 -25.21 -26.12 25.41
C ASP A 108 -23.85 -26.05 24.68
N PRO A 109 -22.98 -27.08 24.79
CA PRO A 109 -21.74 -27.18 24.01
C PRO A 109 -22.00 -27.46 22.51
N SER A 110 -23.27 -27.63 22.12
CA SER A 110 -23.73 -27.81 20.74
C SER A 110 -23.78 -26.44 20.05
N GLY A 111 -22.70 -26.04 19.39
CA GLY A 111 -22.71 -24.82 18.57
C GLY A 111 -23.91 -24.80 17.62
N ALA A 112 -24.66 -23.71 17.60
CA ALA A 112 -25.85 -23.58 16.75
C ALA A 112 -25.45 -23.20 15.31
N LEU A 113 -26.26 -23.63 14.32
CA LEU A 113 -26.08 -23.15 12.95
C LEU A 113 -26.32 -21.63 12.91
N PRO A 114 -25.48 -20.85 12.20
CA PRO A 114 -25.61 -19.40 12.17
C PRO A 114 -26.93 -19.00 11.51
N THR A 115 -27.63 -18.04 12.12
CA THR A 115 -28.87 -17.48 11.57
C THR A 115 -28.61 -16.73 10.26
N LEU A 116 -29.64 -16.54 9.45
CA LEU A 116 -29.56 -15.77 8.20
C LEU A 116 -29.01 -14.36 8.43
N ALA A 117 -29.42 -13.70 9.51
CA ALA A 117 -28.94 -12.37 9.88
C ALA A 117 -27.42 -12.35 10.13
N ARG A 118 -26.88 -13.38 10.80
CA ARG A 118 -25.43 -13.50 11.07
C ARG A 118 -24.62 -13.84 9.84
N ARG A 119 -25.18 -14.66 8.93
CA ARG A 119 -24.58 -14.95 7.62
C ARG A 119 -24.53 -13.67 6.77
N ALA A 120 -25.63 -12.91 6.74
CA ALA A 120 -25.69 -11.62 6.06
C ALA A 120 -24.70 -10.61 6.67
N SER A 121 -24.59 -10.54 8.00
CA SER A 121 -23.60 -9.68 8.66
C SER A 121 -22.17 -10.10 8.38
N TYR A 122 -21.90 -11.41 8.26
CA TYR A 122 -20.60 -11.91 7.83
C TYR A 122 -20.25 -11.41 6.44
N ILE A 123 -21.15 -11.54 5.47
CA ILE A 123 -20.94 -11.05 4.09
C ILE A 123 -20.73 -9.53 4.08
N ALA A 124 -21.57 -8.79 4.81
CA ALA A 124 -21.44 -7.34 4.92
C ALA A 124 -20.08 -6.92 5.52
N THR A 125 -19.62 -7.62 6.55
CA THR A 125 -18.37 -7.28 7.25
C THR A 125 -17.12 -7.76 6.51
N SER A 126 -17.16 -8.91 5.83
CA SER A 126 -16.00 -9.45 5.12
C SER A 126 -15.83 -8.89 3.71
N VAL A 127 -16.90 -8.47 3.04
CA VAL A 127 -16.87 -8.00 1.65
C VAL A 127 -17.18 -6.51 1.51
N LEU A 128 -18.31 -6.05 2.04
CA LEU A 128 -18.76 -4.67 1.84
C LEU A 128 -17.95 -3.67 2.66
N LEU A 129 -17.66 -3.98 3.93
CA LEU A 129 -16.93 -3.08 4.83
C LEU A 129 -15.52 -2.72 4.30
N PRO A 130 -14.66 -3.66 3.85
CA PRO A 130 -13.36 -3.31 3.28
C PRO A 130 -13.46 -2.47 2.00
N TYR A 131 -14.47 -2.73 1.16
CA TYR A 131 -14.71 -1.95 -0.05
C TYR A 131 -15.11 -0.50 0.26
N VAL A 132 -16.07 -0.32 1.17
CA VAL A 132 -16.53 1.00 1.61
C VAL A 132 -15.40 1.74 2.32
N ALA A 133 -14.66 1.06 3.20
CA ALA A 133 -13.49 1.62 3.87
C ALA A 133 -12.44 2.09 2.84
N GLY A 134 -12.15 1.30 1.81
CA GLY A 134 -11.22 1.68 0.74
C GLY A 134 -11.59 2.98 0.03
N ARG A 135 -12.90 3.29 -0.12
CA ARG A 135 -13.39 4.54 -0.71
C ARG A 135 -13.57 5.69 0.27
N ALA A 136 -13.98 5.41 1.50
CA ALA A 136 -14.27 6.43 2.51
C ALA A 136 -13.03 6.88 3.27
N LEU A 137 -12.02 6.02 3.46
CA LEU A 137 -10.82 6.36 4.22
C LEU A 137 -10.02 7.52 3.61
N PRO A 138 -9.83 7.65 2.28
CA PRO A 138 -9.13 8.81 1.71
C PRO A 138 -9.80 10.14 2.01
N THR A 139 -11.13 10.22 1.89
CA THR A 139 -11.89 11.45 2.17
C THR A 139 -11.93 11.73 3.67
N LEU A 140 -12.08 10.70 4.51
CA LEU A 140 -11.99 10.83 5.96
C LEU A 140 -10.60 11.31 6.39
N ARG A 141 -9.52 10.78 5.81
CA ARG A 141 -8.14 11.22 6.07
C ARG A 141 -7.94 12.69 5.70
N ALA A 142 -8.48 13.13 4.57
CA ALA A 142 -8.41 14.54 4.17
C ALA A 142 -9.12 15.44 5.19
N ARG A 143 -10.34 15.07 5.62
CA ARG A 143 -11.09 15.80 6.65
C ARG A 143 -10.38 15.81 8.00
N LEU A 144 -9.86 14.66 8.44
CA LEU A 144 -9.13 14.57 9.70
C LEU A 144 -7.87 15.44 9.68
N ARG A 145 -7.13 15.48 8.56
CA ARG A 145 -6.00 16.40 8.42
C ARG A 145 -6.41 17.86 8.58
N THR A 146 -7.51 18.29 7.95
CA THR A 146 -8.00 19.68 8.10
C THR A 146 -8.44 20.01 9.53
N LEU A 147 -8.88 19.02 10.31
CA LEU A 147 -9.28 19.22 11.72
C LEU A 147 -8.08 19.17 12.69
N LEU A 148 -7.01 18.47 12.31
CA LEU A 148 -5.80 18.33 13.12
C LEU A 148 -4.76 19.41 12.80
N GLU A 149 -4.88 20.08 11.65
CA GLU A 149 -4.01 21.20 11.28
C GLU A 149 -4.26 22.37 12.25
N PRO A 150 -3.23 22.82 12.99
CA PRO A 150 -3.38 23.94 13.89
C PRO A 150 -3.71 25.19 13.06
N SER A 151 -4.80 25.91 13.39
CA SER A 151 -5.06 27.22 12.78
C SER A 151 -3.88 28.15 13.05
N THR A 152 -3.00 28.31 12.07
CA THR A 152 -1.81 29.18 12.10
C THR A 152 -2.17 30.67 11.98
N SER A 153 -3.38 31.08 12.38
CA SER A 153 -3.89 32.45 12.23
C SER A 153 -4.19 33.17 13.54
N SER A 154 -3.41 32.96 14.60
CA SER A 154 -3.41 33.93 15.71
C SER A 154 -2.14 33.89 16.53
N LYS A 155 -1.31 34.91 16.30
CA LYS A 155 -0.38 35.54 17.26
C LYS A 155 0.76 34.67 17.79
N SER A 156 1.94 34.89 17.20
CA SER A 156 3.10 35.44 17.92
C SER A 156 2.87 35.63 19.43
N SER A 157 3.11 34.59 20.22
CA SER A 157 3.54 34.75 21.60
C SER A 157 4.11 33.42 22.10
N SER A 158 5.41 33.45 22.32
CA SER A 158 6.17 32.52 23.16
C SER A 158 5.33 31.97 24.33
N LYS A 159 4.83 30.74 24.22
CA LYS A 159 4.46 29.91 25.37
C LYS A 159 4.36 28.44 24.96
N THR A 160 5.27 27.65 25.52
CA THR A 160 5.28 26.18 25.72
C THR A 160 4.44 25.36 24.72
N THR A 161 5.10 24.58 23.86
CA THR A 161 4.45 23.53 23.07
C THR A 161 3.67 22.59 24.00
N SER A 162 2.34 22.71 24.00
CA SER A 162 1.49 21.84 24.80
C SER A 162 1.65 20.41 24.29
N ARG A 163 1.73 19.43 25.20
CA ARG A 163 1.75 17.99 24.83
C ARG A 163 0.63 17.65 23.85
N LYS A 164 -0.51 18.36 23.92
CA LYS A 164 -1.66 18.21 23.02
C LYS A 164 -1.33 18.58 21.56
N ASP A 165 -0.54 19.62 21.33
CA ASP A 165 -0.20 20.08 19.97
C ASP A 165 0.89 19.19 19.34
N ALA A 166 1.82 18.68 20.16
CA ALA A 166 2.77 17.65 19.73
C ALA A 166 2.04 16.35 19.34
N ILE A 167 1.03 15.95 20.10
CA ILE A 167 0.20 14.76 19.80
C ILE A 167 -0.62 14.98 18.50
N LYS A 168 -1.22 16.16 18.29
CA LYS A 168 -1.95 16.48 17.06
C LYS A 168 -1.03 16.46 15.82
N ALA A 169 0.15 17.06 15.92
CA ALA A 169 1.13 17.04 14.85
C ALA A 169 1.59 15.60 14.54
N TYR A 170 1.88 14.80 15.58
CA TYR A 170 2.22 13.39 15.41
C TYR A 170 1.11 12.57 14.75
N LEU A 171 -0.15 12.77 15.17
CA LEU A 171 -1.32 12.11 14.59
C LEU A 171 -1.54 12.49 13.13
N ALA A 172 -1.37 13.78 12.77
CA ALA A 172 -1.53 14.25 11.39
C ALA A 172 -0.49 13.62 10.44
N THR A 173 0.76 13.52 10.89
CA THR A 173 1.86 12.91 10.11
C THR A 173 1.69 11.39 9.97
N ASN A 174 1.28 10.70 11.03
CA ASN A 174 1.16 9.24 11.06
C ASN A 174 -0.23 8.70 10.67
N LEU A 175 -1.16 9.57 10.31
CA LEU A 175 -2.55 9.22 9.99
C LEU A 175 -2.69 8.11 8.92
N PRO A 176 -1.89 8.09 7.83
CA PRO A 176 -1.94 7.02 6.82
C PRO A 176 -1.53 5.66 7.36
N SER A 177 -0.47 5.62 8.19
CA SER A 177 0.05 4.40 8.81
C SER A 177 -0.95 3.84 9.82
N LEU A 178 -1.46 4.71 10.70
CA LEU A 178 -2.41 4.36 11.77
C LEU A 178 -3.77 3.88 11.24
N THR A 179 -4.23 4.43 10.11
CA THR A 179 -5.51 4.05 9.49
C THR A 179 -5.36 2.98 8.41
N SER A 180 -4.18 2.37 8.28
CA SER A 180 -3.98 1.27 7.35
C SER A 180 -4.56 -0.03 7.92
N ALA A 181 -5.11 -0.89 7.05
CA ALA A 181 -5.64 -2.19 7.46
C ALA A 181 -4.54 -3.24 7.72
N ALA A 182 -3.33 -3.00 7.20
CA ALA A 182 -2.20 -3.92 7.27
C ALA A 182 -1.83 -4.39 8.70
N PRO A 183 -1.63 -3.52 9.70
CA PRO A 183 -1.29 -3.95 11.06
C PRO A 183 -2.43 -4.76 11.71
N ILE A 184 -3.69 -4.40 11.43
CA ILE A 184 -4.86 -5.12 11.95
C ILE A 184 -4.92 -6.54 11.37
N HIS A 185 -4.70 -6.68 10.06
CA HIS A 185 -4.61 -7.98 9.41
C HIS A 185 -3.44 -8.81 9.93
N ALA A 186 -2.25 -8.21 10.07
CA ALA A 186 -1.08 -8.89 10.61
C ALA A 186 -1.32 -9.38 12.06
N ALA A 187 -1.91 -8.53 12.92
CA ALA A 187 -2.26 -8.92 14.28
C ALA A 187 -3.33 -10.03 14.32
N THR A 188 -4.32 -9.99 13.43
CA THR A 188 -5.34 -11.04 13.32
C THR A 188 -4.71 -12.38 12.93
N LEU A 189 -3.82 -12.38 11.94
CA LEU A 189 -3.09 -13.58 11.51
C LEU A 189 -2.12 -14.09 12.59
N ALA A 190 -1.42 -13.20 13.30
CA ALA A 190 -0.55 -13.57 14.42
C ALA A 190 -1.35 -14.34 15.47
N ILE A 191 -2.48 -13.77 15.91
CA ILE A 191 -3.35 -14.39 16.93
C ILE A 191 -3.89 -15.73 16.41
N PHE A 192 -4.29 -15.80 15.14
CA PHE A 192 -4.73 -17.05 14.52
C PHE A 192 -3.66 -18.14 14.54
N TYR A 193 -2.39 -17.83 14.25
CA TYR A 193 -1.33 -18.85 14.27
C TYR A 193 -1.01 -19.38 15.67
N PHE A 194 -1.32 -18.60 16.72
CA PHE A 194 -1.21 -19.08 18.11
C PHE A 194 -2.46 -19.83 18.58
N THR A 195 -3.66 -19.35 18.27
CA THR A 195 -4.91 -19.93 18.82
C THR A 195 -5.53 -20.99 17.90
N GLY A 196 -5.26 -20.92 16.60
CA GLY A 196 -5.84 -21.79 15.57
C GLY A 196 -7.35 -21.60 15.33
N THR A 197 -7.98 -20.56 15.89
CA THR A 197 -9.46 -20.46 15.94
C THR A 197 -10.09 -19.66 14.81
N TYR A 198 -9.64 -18.42 14.57
CA TYR A 198 -10.27 -17.51 13.61
C TYR A 198 -9.25 -16.91 12.65
N TYR A 199 -9.27 -17.32 11.38
CA TYR A 199 -8.40 -16.76 10.34
C TYR A 199 -8.84 -15.35 9.90
N GLU A 200 -10.14 -15.12 9.80
CA GLU A 200 -10.71 -13.82 9.39
C GLU A 200 -11.24 -13.04 10.60
N LEU A 201 -10.96 -11.73 10.63
CA LEU A 201 -11.45 -10.84 11.68
C LEU A 201 -13.00 -10.84 11.75
N ALA A 202 -13.67 -10.87 10.59
CA ALA A 202 -15.14 -10.90 10.53
C ALA A 202 -15.72 -12.14 11.25
N LYS A 203 -15.10 -13.31 11.08
CA LYS A 203 -15.51 -14.55 11.77
C LYS A 203 -15.26 -14.47 13.26
N ARG A 204 -14.17 -13.82 13.67
CA ARG A 204 -13.84 -13.58 15.09
C ARG A 204 -14.87 -12.69 15.77
N VAL A 205 -15.22 -11.56 15.16
CA VAL A 205 -16.21 -10.61 15.71
C VAL A 205 -17.60 -11.25 15.82
N LEU A 206 -17.96 -12.12 14.87
CA LEU A 206 -19.27 -12.79 14.84
C LEU A 206 -19.30 -14.13 15.61
N GLY A 207 -18.17 -14.58 16.16
CA GLY A 207 -18.07 -15.86 16.87
C GLY A 207 -18.39 -17.07 15.98
N LEU A 208 -17.96 -17.04 14.71
CA LEU A 208 -18.17 -18.13 13.75
C LEU A 208 -16.96 -19.08 13.77
N ARG A 209 -17.13 -20.25 14.36
CA ARG A 209 -16.08 -21.26 14.54
C ARG A 209 -16.32 -22.47 13.64
N TYR A 210 -15.24 -23.06 13.16
CA TYR A 210 -15.30 -24.25 12.32
C TYR A 210 -15.23 -25.53 13.14
N VAL A 211 -16.03 -26.52 12.74
CA VAL A 211 -16.08 -27.86 13.30
C VAL A 211 -16.02 -28.88 12.16
N PHE A 212 -15.38 -30.02 12.39
CA PHE A 212 -15.32 -31.11 11.41
C PHE A 212 -16.62 -31.90 11.35
N THR A 213 -17.03 -32.34 10.16
CA THR A 213 -18.17 -33.28 10.01
C THR A 213 -17.79 -34.74 10.23
N ARG A 214 -16.50 -35.03 10.41
CA ARG A 214 -15.95 -36.38 10.62
C ARG A 214 -15.17 -36.46 11.93
N ARG A 215 -15.09 -37.67 12.50
CA ARG A 215 -14.15 -37.96 13.59
C ARG A 215 -12.75 -38.02 13.00
N VAL A 216 -11.88 -37.12 13.41
CA VAL A 216 -10.48 -37.08 12.99
C VAL A 216 -9.66 -37.80 14.06
N PRO A 217 -8.86 -38.83 13.70
CA PRO A 217 -7.94 -39.45 14.65
C PRO A 217 -6.83 -38.45 15.04
N ASP A 218 -6.44 -38.44 16.31
CA ASP A 218 -5.38 -37.61 16.86
C ASP A 218 -4.01 -38.10 16.35
N SER A 219 -3.68 -37.78 15.10
CA SER A 219 -2.37 -38.10 14.52
C SER A 219 -1.34 -37.03 14.90
N PRO A 220 -0.11 -37.42 15.28
CA PRO A 220 0.95 -36.49 15.71
C PRO A 220 1.45 -35.56 14.58
N ASP A 221 1.09 -35.82 13.32
CA ASP A 221 1.51 -35.03 12.15
C ASP A 221 0.80 -33.66 12.01
N ARG A 222 -0.15 -33.32 12.89
CA ARG A 222 -0.78 -31.99 12.92
C ARG A 222 0.07 -31.02 13.75
N ALA A 223 1.29 -30.75 13.28
CA ALA A 223 2.12 -29.70 13.86
C ALA A 223 1.39 -28.34 13.79
N GLY A 224 1.33 -27.64 14.92
CA GLY A 224 0.76 -26.29 15.00
C GLY A 224 1.61 -25.29 14.22
N TYR A 225 0.96 -24.27 13.64
CA TYR A 225 1.65 -23.15 12.98
C TYR A 225 2.18 -22.10 13.98
N GLU A 226 2.40 -22.48 15.23
CA GLU A 226 2.81 -21.57 16.30
C GLU A 226 4.16 -20.91 15.99
N VAL A 227 5.09 -21.66 15.40
CA VAL A 227 6.40 -21.14 14.97
C VAL A 227 6.23 -20.03 13.92
N LEU A 228 5.30 -20.19 12.99
CA LEU A 228 4.97 -19.15 12.01
C LEU A 228 4.36 -17.92 12.71
N GLY A 229 3.57 -18.12 13.76
CA GLY A 229 3.09 -17.04 14.63
C GLY A 229 4.22 -16.25 15.30
N VAL A 230 5.21 -16.93 15.86
CA VAL A 230 6.40 -16.29 16.47
C VAL A 230 7.18 -15.48 15.42
N LEU A 231 7.41 -16.04 14.23
CA LEU A 231 8.08 -15.33 13.14
C LEU A 231 7.32 -14.08 12.72
N LEU A 232 5.99 -14.14 12.65
CA LEU A 232 5.14 -13.01 12.25
C LEU A 232 5.15 -11.90 13.32
N VAL A 233 5.15 -12.26 14.61
CA VAL A 233 5.31 -11.29 15.70
C VAL A 233 6.69 -10.64 15.67
N ALA A 234 7.75 -11.42 15.45
CA ALA A 234 9.11 -10.88 15.33
C ALA A 234 9.21 -9.91 14.13
N GLN A 235 8.63 -10.27 12.98
CA GLN A 235 8.55 -9.40 11.83
C GLN A 235 7.78 -8.11 12.14
N LEU A 236 6.62 -8.20 12.80
CA LEU A 236 5.82 -7.04 13.17
C LEU A 236 6.57 -6.13 14.16
N ALA A 237 7.33 -6.71 15.08
CA ALA A 237 8.17 -5.98 16.04
C ALA A 237 9.30 -5.23 15.34
N VAL A 238 10.01 -5.87 14.40
CA VAL A 238 11.07 -5.23 13.60
C VAL A 238 10.52 -4.11 12.73
N GLN A 239 9.40 -4.35 12.04
CA GLN A 239 8.76 -3.32 11.21
C GLN A 239 8.28 -2.14 12.07
N SER A 240 7.68 -2.43 13.23
CA SER A 240 7.24 -1.40 14.17
C SER A 240 8.42 -0.59 14.72
N TYR A 241 9.52 -1.27 15.07
CA TYR A 241 10.74 -0.61 15.56
C TYR A 241 11.34 0.31 14.50
N LEU A 242 11.48 -0.17 13.26
CA LEU A 242 12.00 0.65 12.16
C LEU A 242 11.09 1.84 11.87
N HIS A 243 9.77 1.66 11.93
CA HIS A 243 8.80 2.76 11.74
C HIS A 243 8.85 3.79 12.87
N ILE A 244 8.96 3.35 14.12
CA ILE A 244 9.14 4.25 15.27
C ILE A 244 10.47 5.00 15.15
N ARG A 245 11.55 4.31 14.77
CA ARG A 245 12.86 4.93 14.59
C ARG A 245 12.83 5.99 13.48
N SER A 246 12.22 5.69 12.33
CA SER A 246 12.12 6.65 11.23
C SER A 246 11.27 7.85 11.61
N THR A 247 10.13 7.64 12.28
CA THR A 247 9.27 8.75 12.71
C THR A 247 9.94 9.64 13.75
N ILE A 248 10.74 9.07 14.66
CA ILE A 248 11.55 9.84 15.61
C ILE A 248 12.69 10.59 14.90
N SER A 249 13.39 9.97 13.94
CA SER A 249 14.44 10.65 13.18
C SER A 249 13.88 11.78 12.33
N ASP A 250 12.73 11.59 11.70
CA ASP A 250 12.05 12.60 10.89
C ASP A 250 11.54 13.75 11.77
N ALA A 251 11.01 13.45 12.96
CA ALA A 251 10.61 14.46 13.94
C ALA A 251 11.82 15.23 14.49
N ALA A 252 12.95 14.55 14.73
CA ALA A 252 14.19 15.20 15.16
C ALA A 252 14.80 16.07 14.05
N ALA A 253 14.77 15.61 12.79
CA ALA A 253 15.20 16.39 11.63
C ALA A 253 14.29 17.61 11.41
N ALA A 254 12.97 17.45 11.54
CA ALA A 254 12.01 18.55 11.45
C ALA A 254 12.21 19.58 12.59
N ALA A 255 12.48 19.12 13.81
CA ALA A 255 12.81 20.00 14.93
C ALA A 255 14.14 20.74 14.72
N ALA A 256 15.16 20.07 14.17
CA ALA A 256 16.43 20.68 13.81
C ALA A 256 16.27 21.72 12.69
N ALA A 257 15.48 21.43 11.66
CA ALA A 257 15.13 22.36 10.59
C ALA A 257 14.34 23.57 11.09
N ALA A 258 13.38 23.37 12.01
CA ALA A 258 12.63 24.46 12.63
C ALA A 258 13.53 25.34 13.53
N ALA A 259 14.47 24.74 14.27
CA ALA A 259 15.47 25.47 15.05
C ALA A 259 16.45 26.23 14.16
N ALA A 260 16.86 25.66 13.03
CA ALA A 260 17.67 26.35 12.01
C ALA A 260 16.90 27.55 11.42
N ALA A 261 15.64 27.35 11.01
CA ALA A 261 14.75 28.40 10.50
C ALA A 261 14.51 29.55 11.49
N ALA A 262 14.43 29.23 12.80
CA ALA A 262 14.30 30.23 13.86
C ALA A 262 15.59 31.05 14.03
N ARG A 263 16.77 30.42 13.89
CA ARG A 263 18.07 31.10 13.90
C ARG A 263 18.30 31.97 12.66
N THR A 264 17.83 31.54 11.48
CA THR A 264 17.86 32.37 10.27
C THR A 264 16.94 33.58 10.37
N ARG A 265 15.80 33.46 11.04
CA ARG A 265 14.85 34.58 11.24
C ARG A 265 15.38 35.66 12.21
N SER A 266 16.29 35.32 13.13
CA SER A 266 16.98 36.31 13.98
C SER A 266 18.19 36.97 13.30
N ASN A 267 18.64 36.42 12.17
CA ASN A 267 19.82 36.89 11.44
C ASN A 267 19.45 37.62 10.15
N SER A 268 18.33 38.36 10.16
CA SER A 268 17.83 39.12 9.01
C SER A 268 18.69 40.36 8.74
N SER A 269 19.93 40.14 8.31
CA SER A 269 20.66 41.03 7.44
C SER A 269 21.41 40.19 6.41
N SER A 270 20.77 39.97 5.26
CA SER A 270 21.42 39.70 3.97
C SER A 270 22.43 38.55 3.94
N LEU A 271 21.96 37.29 3.87
CA LEU A 271 22.76 36.24 3.24
C LEU A 271 21.88 35.11 2.68
N LEU A 272 22.08 34.81 1.40
CA LEU A 272 21.45 33.71 0.66
C LEU A 272 21.99 32.38 1.20
N ASP A 273 21.11 31.47 1.60
CA ASP A 273 21.48 30.20 2.26
C ASP A 273 21.41 29.02 1.27
N VAL A 274 22.48 28.22 1.22
CA VAL A 274 22.65 27.07 0.31
C VAL A 274 22.50 25.79 1.12
N SER A 275 21.50 24.96 0.79
CA SER A 275 21.28 23.68 1.49
C SER A 275 22.44 22.71 1.23
N LEU A 276 22.99 22.08 2.27
CA LEU A 276 24.05 21.06 2.14
C LEU A 276 23.50 19.62 1.96
N ASP A 277 22.20 19.46 1.79
CA ASP A 277 21.60 18.16 1.50
C ASP A 277 21.96 17.70 0.07
N ALA A 278 22.45 16.46 -0.05
CA ALA A 278 22.91 15.89 -1.33
C ALA A 278 21.78 15.79 -2.38
N ASN A 279 20.52 15.70 -1.92
CA ASN A 279 19.34 15.63 -2.77
C ASN A 279 18.67 17.00 -3.02
N ALA A 280 19.13 18.07 -2.37
CA ALA A 280 18.58 19.42 -2.52
C ALA A 280 19.13 20.20 -3.73
N TYR A 281 19.79 19.52 -4.66
CA TYR A 281 20.42 20.14 -5.84
C TYR A 281 19.47 21.07 -6.61
N ALA A 282 18.19 20.68 -6.75
CA ALA A 282 17.17 21.48 -7.44
C ALA A 282 16.81 22.79 -6.71
N ALA A 283 16.78 22.79 -5.38
CA ALA A 283 16.50 23.99 -4.58
C ALA A 283 17.69 24.97 -4.62
N ASN A 284 18.91 24.45 -4.58
CA ASN A 284 20.14 25.25 -4.65
C ASN A 284 20.39 25.83 -6.05
N THR A 285 20.06 25.09 -7.12
CA THR A 285 20.13 25.62 -8.49
C THR A 285 19.05 26.66 -8.78
N GLY A 286 17.86 26.52 -8.19
CA GLY A 286 16.83 27.56 -8.25
C GLY A 286 17.32 28.90 -7.69
N LEU A 287 18.13 28.86 -6.63
CA LEU A 287 18.76 30.03 -5.99
C LEU A 287 19.82 30.71 -6.88
N LEU A 288 20.63 29.92 -7.59
CA LEU A 288 21.63 30.41 -8.55
C LEU A 288 20.98 31.05 -9.80
N LEU A 289 19.83 30.53 -10.23
CA LEU A 289 19.13 31.00 -11.43
C LEU A 289 18.18 32.17 -11.15
N THR A 290 17.83 32.44 -9.89
CA THR A 290 17.06 33.65 -9.54
C THR A 290 17.80 34.96 -9.81
N GLU A 291 19.14 34.96 -9.87
CA GLU A 291 19.91 36.15 -10.28
C GLU A 291 19.98 36.34 -11.80
N THR A 292 19.82 35.27 -12.60
CA THR A 292 19.94 35.33 -14.07
C THR A 292 18.63 35.13 -14.84
N GLY A 293 17.57 34.70 -14.16
CA GLY A 293 16.21 34.28 -14.56
C GLY A 293 15.91 33.68 -15.95
N THR A 294 14.61 33.46 -16.23
CA THR A 294 14.10 32.83 -17.47
C THR A 294 12.82 33.50 -18.03
N PRO A 295 12.57 33.49 -19.36
CA PRO A 295 11.25 33.82 -19.96
C PRO A 295 10.37 32.57 -20.21
N GLY A 296 9.14 32.59 -19.66
CA GLY A 296 7.88 31.87 -20.02
C GLY A 296 7.87 30.34 -20.24
N GLY A 297 7.09 29.49 -19.56
CA GLY A 297 6.05 29.59 -18.51
C GLY A 297 5.82 28.17 -17.92
N ASN A 298 5.14 27.90 -16.82
CA ASN A 298 4.16 28.64 -16.02
C ASN A 298 4.53 28.59 -14.53
N GLY A 299 5.15 29.67 -14.03
CA GLY A 299 5.45 29.90 -12.62
C GLY A 299 6.24 31.20 -12.51
N ALA A 300 5.63 32.25 -11.93
CA ALA A 300 6.05 33.63 -12.07
C ALA A 300 7.45 33.96 -11.51
N GLY A 301 8.40 34.29 -12.42
CA GLY A 301 9.67 34.94 -12.13
C GLY A 301 10.49 35.12 -13.41
N SER A 302 10.53 36.32 -14.00
CA SER A 302 11.28 36.58 -15.24
C SER A 302 12.76 36.87 -14.97
N SER A 303 13.65 36.38 -15.83
CA SER A 303 15.02 36.90 -15.94
C SER A 303 15.07 38.36 -16.25
N LYS A 304 16.18 38.97 -15.86
CA LYS A 304 16.73 40.14 -16.55
C LYS A 304 17.78 39.79 -17.61
N VAL A 305 18.27 38.55 -17.67
CA VAL A 305 19.31 38.13 -18.62
C VAL A 305 18.73 37.25 -19.71
N ASP A 306 18.97 37.63 -20.97
CA ASP A 306 18.72 36.79 -22.13
C ASP A 306 19.82 35.73 -22.20
N ILE A 307 19.51 34.53 -21.68
CA ILE A 307 20.44 33.40 -21.63
C ILE A 307 20.99 33.10 -23.01
N SER A 308 20.16 33.20 -24.07
CA SER A 308 20.58 32.90 -25.44
C SER A 308 21.67 33.84 -25.95
N ALA A 309 21.60 35.11 -25.57
CA ALA A 309 22.59 36.12 -25.89
C ALA A 309 23.89 35.92 -25.11
N VAL A 310 23.81 35.49 -23.84
CA VAL A 310 24.98 35.31 -22.96
C VAL A 310 25.72 33.99 -23.22
N THR A 311 24.99 32.90 -23.49
CA THR A 311 25.60 31.58 -23.72
C THR A 311 25.95 31.34 -25.18
N HIS A 312 25.68 32.31 -26.08
CA HIS A 312 25.85 32.16 -27.53
C HIS A 312 25.23 30.87 -28.09
N THR A 313 24.18 30.36 -27.44
CA THR A 313 23.47 29.16 -27.89
C THR A 313 22.20 29.59 -28.61
N PRO A 314 22.04 29.28 -29.91
CA PRO A 314 20.84 29.65 -30.64
C PRO A 314 19.62 28.94 -30.03
N VAL A 315 18.61 29.71 -29.64
CA VAL A 315 17.29 29.19 -29.27
C VAL A 315 16.60 28.79 -30.56
N ILE A 316 16.13 27.55 -30.65
CA ILE A 316 15.37 27.09 -31.81
C ILE A 316 13.99 27.73 -31.72
N ALA A 317 13.74 28.71 -32.60
CA ALA A 317 12.43 29.33 -32.73
C ALA A 317 11.44 28.28 -33.24
N SER A 318 10.27 28.19 -32.60
CA SER A 318 9.12 27.50 -33.17
C SER A 318 8.66 28.25 -34.43
N ALA A 319 8.20 27.51 -35.44
CA ALA A 319 7.76 28.08 -36.70
C ALA A 319 6.57 29.06 -36.54
N ASP A 320 5.81 28.91 -35.45
CA ASP A 320 4.66 29.75 -35.10
C ASP A 320 4.84 30.35 -33.69
N ALA A 321 4.70 31.68 -33.59
CA ALA A 321 4.84 32.46 -32.34
C ALA A 321 3.85 32.08 -31.21
N SER A 322 2.94 31.15 -31.46
CA SER A 322 1.93 30.63 -30.53
C SER A 322 2.14 29.16 -30.11
N SER A 323 3.23 28.53 -30.55
CA SER A 323 3.55 27.12 -30.25
C SER A 323 4.81 26.97 -29.40
N GLU A 324 4.79 25.94 -28.53
CA GLU A 324 5.88 25.46 -27.68
C GLU A 324 7.27 25.52 -28.36
N PRO A 325 8.36 25.78 -27.62
CA PRO A 325 9.71 25.87 -28.18
C PRO A 325 10.03 24.62 -29.03
N GLY A 326 10.52 24.84 -30.26
CA GLY A 326 10.78 23.76 -31.21
C GLY A 326 11.85 22.78 -30.70
N ALA A 327 11.60 21.48 -30.86
CA ALA A 327 12.58 20.44 -30.53
C ALA A 327 13.75 20.45 -31.52
N ARG A 328 14.99 20.21 -31.07
CA ARG A 328 16.16 20.15 -31.97
C ARG A 328 16.14 18.91 -32.85
N PHE A 329 15.65 17.79 -32.29
CA PHE A 329 15.45 16.54 -32.98
C PHE A 329 14.01 16.07 -32.76
N ASP A 330 13.21 16.05 -33.81
CA ASP A 330 11.87 15.46 -33.82
C ASP A 330 11.91 14.13 -34.59
N LEU A 331 11.57 13.03 -33.92
CA LEU A 331 11.61 11.68 -34.50
C LEU A 331 10.38 11.33 -35.34
N SER A 332 9.46 12.28 -35.56
CA SER A 332 8.42 12.17 -36.59
C SER A 332 8.98 12.04 -38.00
N ASP A 333 10.13 12.69 -38.26
CA ASP A 333 10.89 12.51 -39.47
C ASP A 333 11.69 11.21 -39.42
N GLU A 334 11.38 10.23 -40.27
CA GLU A 334 12.06 8.92 -40.26
C GLU A 334 13.59 9.00 -40.44
N LYS A 335 14.06 10.06 -41.11
CA LYS A 335 15.50 10.30 -41.35
C LYS A 335 16.24 10.78 -40.10
N THR A 336 15.57 11.42 -39.15
CA THR A 336 16.21 11.90 -37.93
C THR A 336 16.50 10.71 -37.01
N MET A 337 17.74 10.62 -36.52
CA MET A 337 18.21 9.51 -35.68
C MET A 337 17.85 8.13 -36.25
N ALA A 338 18.18 7.89 -37.53
CA ALA A 338 17.87 6.65 -38.24
C ALA A 338 18.41 5.35 -37.59
N TYR A 339 19.35 5.47 -36.63
CA TYR A 339 19.82 4.33 -35.82
C TYR A 339 18.77 3.80 -34.83
N ILE A 340 17.76 4.62 -34.47
CA ILE A 340 16.61 4.18 -33.67
C ILE A 340 15.59 3.53 -34.59
N SER A 341 15.66 2.21 -34.66
CA SER A 341 14.85 1.39 -35.55
C SER A 341 13.52 0.97 -34.90
N GLY A 342 12.45 0.99 -35.70
CA GLY A 342 11.14 0.51 -35.28
C GLY A 342 10.23 1.59 -34.70
N ALA A 343 8.98 1.63 -35.20
CA ALA A 343 7.98 2.63 -34.83
C ALA A 343 7.61 2.65 -33.34
N ALA A 344 7.82 1.53 -32.62
CA ALA A 344 7.59 1.46 -31.17
C ALA A 344 8.72 2.09 -30.35
N GLN A 345 9.97 2.05 -30.85
CA GLN A 345 11.15 2.59 -30.15
C GLN A 345 11.28 4.10 -30.34
N ARG A 346 10.64 4.65 -31.37
CA ARG A 346 10.60 6.09 -31.65
C ARG A 346 9.52 6.85 -30.85
N LYS A 347 8.74 6.15 -30.02
CA LYS A 347 7.66 6.73 -29.20
C LYS A 347 8.05 6.84 -27.73
N CYS A 348 7.73 7.99 -27.14
CA CYS A 348 7.93 8.23 -25.72
C CYS A 348 6.80 7.59 -24.90
N THR A 349 7.12 6.83 -23.85
CA THR A 349 6.07 6.21 -23.02
C THR A 349 5.39 7.18 -22.03
N LEU A 350 5.91 8.41 -21.89
CA LEU A 350 5.35 9.42 -21.00
C LEU A 350 4.31 10.28 -21.72
N CYS A 351 4.64 10.87 -22.87
CA CYS A 351 3.71 11.67 -23.66
C CYS A 351 2.97 10.88 -24.75
N LEU A 352 3.39 9.64 -25.05
CA LEU A 352 2.83 8.77 -26.11
C LEU A 352 2.97 9.32 -27.54
N GLU A 353 3.70 10.42 -27.72
CA GLU A 353 4.10 10.99 -29.00
C GLU A 353 5.45 10.44 -29.47
N GLU A 354 5.84 10.77 -30.71
CA GLU A 354 7.20 10.54 -31.19
C GLU A 354 8.22 11.36 -30.39
N LEU A 355 9.42 10.80 -30.24
CA LEU A 355 10.44 11.37 -29.36
C LEU A 355 10.88 12.75 -29.86
N LYS A 356 10.75 13.75 -28.99
CA LYS A 356 11.28 15.11 -29.16
C LYS A 356 12.48 15.28 -28.24
N ASP A 357 13.64 15.57 -28.82
CA ASP A 357 14.94 15.61 -28.15
C ASP A 357 15.15 14.40 -27.23
N PRO A 358 15.36 13.20 -27.80
CA PRO A 358 15.41 11.96 -27.02
C PRO A 358 16.58 11.96 -26.03
N SER A 359 16.34 11.37 -24.87
CA SER A 359 17.27 11.29 -23.77
C SER A 359 17.20 9.91 -23.11
N ALA A 360 18.34 9.42 -22.65
CA ALA A 360 18.45 8.13 -22.02
C ALA A 360 18.76 8.27 -20.53
N THR A 361 18.09 7.46 -19.73
CA THR A 361 18.44 7.23 -18.32
C THR A 361 19.61 6.24 -18.22
N GLN A 362 20.32 6.20 -17.07
CA GLN A 362 21.41 5.25 -16.83
C GLN A 362 21.02 3.76 -16.99
N CYS A 363 19.73 3.45 -16.87
CA CYS A 363 19.23 2.10 -17.09
C CYS A 363 18.95 1.76 -18.56
N GLY A 364 19.15 2.70 -19.49
CA GLY A 364 19.00 2.50 -20.93
C GLY A 364 17.61 2.83 -21.50
N HIS A 365 16.64 3.21 -20.66
CA HIS A 365 15.31 3.62 -21.15
C HIS A 365 15.34 5.04 -21.71
N VAL A 366 14.64 5.25 -22.83
CA VAL A 366 14.65 6.48 -23.65
C VAL A 366 13.31 7.21 -23.58
N PHE A 367 13.35 8.53 -23.41
CA PHE A 367 12.18 9.43 -23.30
C PHE A 367 12.50 10.80 -23.93
N CYS A 368 11.49 11.65 -24.12
CA CYS A 368 11.73 13.07 -24.45
C CYS A 368 12.46 13.76 -23.30
N TRP A 369 13.43 14.63 -23.61
CA TRP A 369 14.23 15.37 -22.62
C TRP A 369 13.40 16.08 -21.56
N THR A 370 12.35 16.79 -21.99
CA THR A 370 11.42 17.50 -21.10
C THR A 370 10.62 16.52 -20.24
N CYS A 371 10.02 15.49 -20.85
CA CYS A 371 9.18 14.52 -20.14
C CYS A 371 9.92 13.80 -19.00
N ILE A 372 11.14 13.30 -19.24
CA ILE A 372 11.91 12.64 -18.17
C ILE A 372 12.49 13.65 -17.18
N GLY A 373 12.84 14.85 -17.62
CA GLY A 373 13.32 15.93 -16.76
C GLY A 373 12.27 16.33 -15.72
N ASP A 374 11.02 16.50 -16.15
CA ASP A 374 9.90 16.84 -15.26
C ASP A 374 9.58 15.70 -14.30
N TRP A 375 9.55 14.46 -14.81
CA TRP A 375 9.30 13.27 -13.98
C TRP A 375 10.34 13.13 -12.88
N VAL A 376 11.63 13.22 -13.22
CA VAL A 376 12.73 13.00 -12.28
C VAL A 376 12.83 14.10 -11.22
N ARG A 377 12.35 15.32 -11.52
CA ARG A 377 12.21 16.40 -10.53
C ARG A 377 11.14 16.10 -9.48
N GLU A 378 10.07 15.39 -9.85
CA GLU A 378 9.03 14.96 -8.90
C GLU A 378 9.41 13.66 -8.17
N LYS A 379 9.95 12.69 -8.91
CA LYS A 379 10.34 11.37 -8.40
C LYS A 379 11.68 10.93 -9.00
N PRO A 380 12.76 10.80 -8.21
CA PRO A 380 14.11 10.48 -8.71
C PRO A 380 14.28 8.98 -9.09
N GLU A 381 13.38 8.45 -9.90
CA GLU A 381 13.38 7.07 -10.39
C GLU A 381 12.95 6.98 -11.86
N CYS A 382 13.43 5.96 -12.57
CA CYS A 382 13.02 5.69 -13.94
C CYS A 382 11.54 5.24 -14.00
N PRO A 383 10.68 5.82 -14.87
CA PRO A 383 9.27 5.43 -14.98
C PRO A 383 9.03 3.96 -15.33
N LEU A 384 9.98 3.31 -16.02
CA LEU A 384 9.82 1.94 -16.53
C LEU A 384 10.36 0.88 -15.56
N CYS A 385 11.56 1.07 -15.03
CA CYS A 385 12.21 0.05 -14.19
C CYS A 385 12.41 0.47 -12.72
N ARG A 386 12.05 1.70 -12.35
CA ARG A 386 12.17 2.25 -10.99
C ARG A 386 13.59 2.26 -10.42
N ARG A 387 14.60 2.16 -11.29
CA ARG A 387 15.99 2.40 -10.90
C ARG A 387 16.18 3.89 -10.63
N GLU A 388 16.99 4.23 -9.64
CA GLU A 388 17.32 5.60 -9.30
C GLU A 388 17.84 6.38 -10.51
N ALA A 389 17.27 7.55 -10.76
CA ALA A 389 17.65 8.44 -11.85
C ALA A 389 17.51 9.88 -11.34
N MET A 390 18.61 10.64 -11.36
CA MET A 390 18.64 12.07 -11.04
C MET A 390 18.73 12.88 -12.33
N VAL A 391 18.40 14.18 -12.29
CA VAL A 391 18.44 15.05 -13.49
C VAL A 391 19.83 15.04 -14.14
N GLN A 392 20.90 15.00 -13.33
CA GLN A 392 22.28 14.90 -13.79
C GLN A 392 22.66 13.55 -14.42
N HIS A 393 21.84 12.51 -14.22
CA HIS A 393 22.05 11.17 -14.76
C HIS A 393 21.32 10.95 -16.09
N ILE A 394 20.62 11.97 -16.59
CA ILE A 394 19.92 11.93 -17.87
C ILE A 394 20.88 12.41 -18.95
N LEU A 395 21.18 11.55 -19.92
CA LEU A 395 22.05 11.89 -21.04
C LEU A 395 21.19 12.20 -22.28
N PRO A 396 21.34 13.39 -22.91
CA PRO A 396 20.69 13.66 -24.18
C PRO A 396 21.33 12.80 -25.28
N LEU A 397 20.51 12.15 -26.09
CA LEU A 397 20.97 11.46 -27.29
C LEU A 397 21.20 12.48 -28.39
N ARG A 398 22.34 12.41 -29.06
CA ARG A 398 22.73 13.33 -30.14
C ARG A 398 23.10 12.53 -31.38
N ILE A 399 23.00 13.18 -32.53
CA ILE A 399 23.53 12.67 -33.80
C ILE A 399 25.02 13.05 -33.84
N ALA A 400 25.87 12.12 -34.26
CA ALA A 400 27.31 12.32 -34.43
C ALA A 400 27.64 13.14 -35.68
#